data_AF-C3ZZL4-F1
#
_entry.id   AF-C3ZZL4-F1
#
_cell.length_a   1.000
_cell.length_b   1.000
_cell.length_c   1.000
_cell.angle_alpha   90.00
_cell.angle_beta   90.00
_cell.angle_gamma   90.00
#
_symmetry.space_group_name_H-M   'P 1'
#
loop_
_entity.id
_entity.type
_entity.pdbx_description
1 polymer ?
#
loop_
_entity_poly.entity_id
_entity_poly.type
_entity_poly.pdbx_seq_one_letter_code
_entity_poly.pdbx_strand_id
1 'polypeptide(L)'
;MDASALEVDAFSFASVAVRLDQEGNHDEAIFYYLEAAEALRNAGQAGSKLAVVEKAMEYLDRVEQLKQILHLTKAVDRYNKNNRCDPEIKVYQTVVAKSKL
;
A
#
# COMPACT_ATOMS: atom_id res chain seq x y z
N MET A 1 -13.47 -20.38 -12.91
CA MET A 1 -13.38 -19.92 -11.51
C MET A 1 -14.74 -19.36 -11.13
N ASP A 2 -15.16 -19.57 -9.89
CA ASP A 2 -16.43 -19.05 -9.36
C ASP A 2 -16.23 -17.61 -8.85
N ALA A 3 -17.16 -16.71 -9.16
CA ALA A 3 -17.05 -15.30 -8.81
C ALA A 3 -17.03 -15.09 -7.29
N SER A 4 -17.84 -15.87 -6.55
CA SER A 4 -17.92 -15.76 -5.09
C SER A 4 -16.63 -16.21 -4.40
N ALA A 5 -15.94 -17.23 -4.92
CA ALA A 5 -14.62 -17.63 -4.41
C ALA A 5 -13.59 -16.50 -4.59
N LEU A 6 -13.59 -15.85 -5.76
CA LEU A 6 -12.68 -14.74 -6.07
C LEU A 6 -12.97 -13.50 -5.21
N GLU A 7 -14.23 -13.23 -4.89
CA GLU A 7 -14.63 -12.16 -3.96
C GLU A 7 -14.09 -12.41 -2.54
N VAL A 8 -14.13 -13.67 -2.07
CA VAL A 8 -13.59 -14.06 -0.76
C VAL A 8 -12.07 -13.93 -0.72
N ASP A 9 -11.38 -14.34 -1.79
CA ASP A 9 -9.93 -14.17 -1.93
C ASP A 9 -9.55 -12.69 -1.88
N ALA A 10 -10.24 -11.86 -2.68
CA ALA A 10 -10.04 -10.41 -2.69
C ALA A 10 -10.20 -9.78 -1.29
N PHE A 11 -11.24 -10.17 -0.56
CA PHE A 11 -11.48 -9.68 0.80
C PHE A 11 -10.38 -10.10 1.78
N SER A 12 -9.91 -11.34 1.67
CA SER A 12 -8.85 -11.88 2.52
C SER A 12 -7.54 -11.15 2.29
N PHE A 13 -7.14 -10.94 1.03
CA PHE A 13 -5.95 -10.18 0.67
C PHE A 13 -6.05 -8.72 1.13
N ALA A 14 -7.18 -8.05 0.87
CA ALA A 14 -7.37 -6.67 1.29
C ALA A 14 -7.28 -6.50 2.81
N SER A 15 -7.81 -7.44 3.59
CA SER A 15 -7.74 -7.42 5.05
C SER A 15 -6.29 -7.50 5.54
N VAL A 16 -5.48 -8.37 4.94
CA VAL A 16 -4.04 -8.47 5.24
C VAL A 16 -3.30 -7.21 4.82
N ALA A 17 -3.59 -6.69 3.63
CA ALA A 17 -2.96 -5.47 3.10
C ALA A 17 -3.19 -4.26 4.02
N VAL A 18 -4.43 -4.04 4.46
CA VAL A 18 -4.80 -2.94 5.37
C VAL A 18 -4.04 -3.03 6.70
N ARG A 19 -3.95 -4.24 7.27
CA ARG A 19 -3.23 -4.44 8.53
C ARG A 19 -1.75 -4.10 8.37
N LEU A 20 -1.10 -4.60 7.32
CA LEU A 20 0.32 -4.34 7.06
C LEU A 20 0.60 -2.87 6.75
N ASP A 21 -0.28 -2.22 6.00
CA ASP A 21 -0.21 -0.78 5.70
C ASP A 21 -0.24 0.04 7.01
N GLN A 22 -1.19 -0.25 7.90
CA GLN A 22 -1.30 0.41 9.20
C GLN A 22 -0.10 0.14 10.12
N GLU A 23 0.53 -1.03 10.01
CA GLU A 23 1.76 -1.39 10.73
C GLU A 23 3.03 -0.73 10.13
N GLY A 24 2.91 -0.07 8.97
CA GLY A 24 4.05 0.53 8.26
C GLY A 24 4.86 -0.45 7.41
N ASN A 25 4.39 -1.69 7.28
CA ASN A 25 4.98 -2.76 6.47
C ASN A 25 4.63 -2.57 4.98
N HIS A 26 5.03 -1.42 4.42
CA HIS A 26 4.56 -0.96 3.10
C HIS A 26 4.96 -1.89 1.95
N ASP A 27 6.16 -2.51 2.00
CA ASP A 27 6.62 -3.45 0.97
C ASP A 27 5.66 -4.65 0.85
N GLU A 28 5.25 -5.24 1.96
CA GLU A 28 4.33 -6.37 1.99
C GLU A 28 2.87 -5.94 1.72
N ALA A 29 2.46 -4.78 2.22
CA ALA A 29 1.13 -4.23 1.96
C ALA A 29 0.87 -4.03 0.45
N ILE A 30 1.88 -3.56 -0.30
CA ILE A 30 1.80 -3.41 -1.76
C ILE A 30 1.46 -4.74 -2.43
N PHE A 31 2.14 -5.82 -2.03
CA PHE A 31 1.90 -7.15 -2.60
C PHE A 31 0.43 -7.57 -2.41
N TYR A 32 -0.08 -7.51 -1.17
CA TYR A 32 -1.45 -7.95 -0.91
C TYR A 32 -2.53 -7.05 -1.52
N TYR A 33 -2.28 -5.74 -1.67
CA TYR A 33 -3.21 -4.88 -2.42
C TYR A 33 -3.25 -5.21 -3.91
N LEU A 34 -2.14 -5.63 -4.52
CA LEU A 34 -2.10 -6.07 -5.91
C LEU A 34 -2.88 -7.38 -6.11
N GLU A 35 -2.66 -8.36 -5.23
CA GLU A 35 -3.40 -9.64 -5.26
C GLU A 35 -4.91 -9.41 -5.05
N ALA A 36 -5.30 -8.51 -4.15
CA ALA A 36 -6.70 -8.13 -3.95
C ALA A 36 -7.32 -7.51 -5.21
N ALA A 37 -6.61 -6.59 -5.87
CA ALA A 37 -7.08 -5.94 -7.10
C ALA A 37 -7.21 -6.95 -8.26
N GLU A 38 -6.26 -7.88 -8.39
CA GLU A 38 -6.33 -8.94 -9.40
C GLU A 38 -7.50 -9.90 -9.15
N ALA A 39 -7.71 -10.33 -7.90
CA ALA A 39 -8.84 -11.17 -7.52
C ALA A 39 -10.18 -10.49 -7.84
N LEU A 40 -10.32 -9.18 -7.56
CA LEU A 40 -11.51 -8.39 -7.92
C LEU A 40 -11.73 -8.29 -9.43
N ARG A 41 -10.66 -8.05 -10.21
CA ARG A 41 -10.74 -8.04 -11.67
C ARG A 41 -11.24 -9.38 -12.20
N ASN A 42 -10.68 -10.48 -11.69
CA ASN A 42 -11.07 -11.83 -12.08
C ASN A 42 -12.52 -12.14 -11.66
N ALA A 43 -12.96 -11.68 -10.49
CA ALA A 43 -14.35 -11.81 -10.03
C ALA A 43 -15.33 -11.09 -10.98
N GLY A 44 -14.97 -9.88 -11.44
CA GLY A 44 -15.74 -9.13 -12.44
C GLY A 44 -15.84 -9.88 -13.76
N GLN A 45 -14.73 -10.45 -14.24
CA GLN A 45 -14.71 -11.28 -15.45
C GLN A 45 -15.53 -12.57 -15.30
N ALA A 46 -15.62 -13.12 -14.09
CA ALA A 46 -16.44 -14.28 -13.76
C ALA A 46 -17.94 -13.93 -13.55
N GLY A 47 -18.34 -12.67 -13.70
CA GLY A 47 -19.73 -12.23 -13.63
C GLY A 47 -20.19 -11.79 -12.23
N SER A 48 -19.27 -11.35 -11.37
CA SER A 48 -19.61 -10.70 -10.10
C SER A 48 -20.59 -9.54 -10.32
N LYS A 49 -21.55 -9.40 -9.42
CA LYS A 49 -22.55 -8.32 -9.41
C LYS A 49 -22.13 -7.14 -8.53
N LEU A 50 -21.00 -7.24 -7.85
CA LEU A 50 -20.47 -6.19 -6.99
C LEU A 50 -19.72 -5.15 -7.83
N ALA A 51 -19.58 -3.93 -7.29
CA ALA A 51 -18.74 -2.86 -7.84
C ALA A 51 -17.24 -3.18 -7.65
N VAL A 52 -16.79 -4.31 -8.21
CA VAL A 52 -15.44 -4.85 -8.01
C VAL A 52 -14.38 -4.03 -8.73
N VAL A 53 -14.75 -3.33 -9.80
CA VAL A 53 -13.83 -2.53 -10.63
C VAL A 53 -13.40 -1.28 -9.86
N GLU A 54 -14.36 -0.53 -9.30
CA GLU A 54 -14.09 0.67 -8.51
C GLU A 54 -13.20 0.33 -7.32
N LYS A 55 -13.48 -0.79 -6.64
CA LYS A 55 -12.69 -1.22 -5.49
C LYS A 55 -11.27 -1.66 -5.86
N ALA A 56 -11.10 -2.33 -7.00
CA ALA A 56 -9.78 -2.66 -7.51
C ALA A 56 -8.95 -1.40 -7.81
N MET A 57 -9.58 -0.37 -8.39
CA MET A 57 -8.92 0.91 -8.64
C MET A 57 -8.46 1.58 -7.34
N GLU A 58 -9.29 1.59 -6.29
CA GLU A 58 -8.89 2.13 -4.98
C GLU A 58 -7.64 1.43 -4.41
N TYR A 59 -7.53 0.10 -4.56
CA TYR A 59 -6.36 -0.64 -4.11
C TYR A 59 -5.11 -0.30 -4.93
N LEU A 60 -5.25 -0.13 -6.26
CA LEU A 60 -4.14 0.29 -7.12
C LEU A 60 -3.67 1.72 -6.81
N ASP A 61 -4.59 2.64 -6.52
CA ASP A 61 -4.24 4.00 -6.09
C ASP A 61 -3.45 3.97 -4.78
N ARG A 62 -3.84 3.11 -3.84
CA ARG A 62 -3.09 2.94 -2.59
C ARG A 62 -1.70 2.36 -2.83
N VAL A 63 -1.56 1.39 -3.73
CA VAL A 63 -0.25 0.84 -4.13
C VAL A 63 0.68 1.92 -4.64
N GLU A 64 0.21 2.84 -5.48
CA GLU A 64 1.04 3.93 -5.99
C GLU A 64 1.47 4.91 -4.87
N GLN A 65 0.58 5.21 -3.92
CA GLN A 65 0.95 6.00 -2.74
C GLN A 65 2.02 5.30 -1.90
N LEU A 66 1.86 4.00 -1.64
CA LEU A 66 2.82 3.21 -0.85
C LEU A 66 4.19 3.12 -1.53
N LYS A 67 4.24 2.97 -2.85
CA LYS A 67 5.49 2.99 -3.62
C LYS A 67 6.23 4.33 -3.48
N GLN A 68 5.50 5.44 -3.48
CA GLN A 68 6.10 6.77 -3.26
C GLN A 68 6.69 6.89 -1.86
N ILE A 69 5.95 6.45 -0.83
CA ILE A 69 6.43 6.44 0.56
C ILE A 69 7.71 5.60 0.65
N LEU A 70 7.70 4.37 0.14
CA LEU A 70 8.84 3.47 0.14
C LEU A 70 10.06 4.06 -0.56
N HIS A 71 9.87 4.70 -1.73
CA HIS A 71 10.94 5.36 -2.45
C HIS A 71 11.57 6.50 -1.63
N LEU A 72 10.74 7.31 -0.96
CA LEU A 72 11.19 8.37 -0.06
C LEU A 72 11.93 7.82 1.17
N THR A 73 11.40 6.78 1.82
CA THR A 73 12.05 6.13 2.96
C THR A 73 13.43 5.63 2.58
N LYS A 74 13.56 4.92 1.45
CA LYS A 74 14.84 4.45 0.93
C LYS A 74 15.81 5.59 0.60
N ALA A 75 15.32 6.72 0.11
CA ALA A 75 16.15 7.90 -0.15
C ALA A 75 16.68 8.53 1.15
N VAL A 76 15.84 8.66 2.17
CA VAL A 76 16.23 9.13 3.51
C VAL A 76 17.25 8.19 4.15
N ASP A 77 17.05 6.88 4.04
CA ASP A 77 17.99 5.88 4.57
C ASP A 77 19.37 5.97 3.91
N ARG A 78 19.41 6.16 2.57
CA ARG A 78 20.67 6.37 1.84
C ARG A 78 21.37 7.64 2.30
N TYR A 79 20.63 8.73 2.45
CA TYR A 79 21.16 9.99 2.94
C TYR A 79 21.77 9.85 4.35
N ASN A 80 21.03 9.26 5.28
CA ASN A 80 21.47 9.04 6.66
C ASN A 80 22.72 8.15 6.76
N LYS A 81 22.85 7.14 5.90
CA LYS A 81 24.05 6.30 5.83
C LYS A 81 25.29 7.07 5.36
N ASN A 82 25.12 7.98 4.40
CA ASN A 82 26.22 8.75 3.81
C ASN A 82 26.65 9.94 4.68
N ASN A 83 25.76 10.49 5.51
CA ASN A 83 26.02 11.67 6.37
C ASN A 83 26.31 11.33 7.84
N ARG A 84 26.82 10.12 8.14
CA ARG A 84 27.13 9.66 9.51
C ARG A 84 28.18 10.50 10.29
N CYS A 85 28.69 11.59 9.74
CA CYS A 85 29.66 12.47 10.40
C CYS A 85 29.22 13.94 10.60
N ASP A 86 28.00 14.36 10.21
CA ASP A 86 27.54 15.73 10.48
C ASP A 86 26.29 15.74 11.38
N PRO A 87 26.38 16.21 12.64
CA PRO A 87 25.27 16.18 13.60
C PRO A 87 24.16 17.21 13.33
N GLU A 88 24.19 17.94 12.21
CA GLU A 88 23.38 19.16 12.03
C GLU A 88 22.21 19.10 11.05
N ILE A 89 21.79 17.91 10.58
CA ILE A 89 20.66 17.83 9.63
C ILE A 89 19.45 17.14 10.27
N LYS A 90 18.85 17.83 11.25
CA LYS A 90 17.48 17.60 11.77
C LYS A 90 16.39 18.08 10.79
N VAL A 91 16.47 17.73 9.50
CA VAL A 91 15.58 18.36 8.49
C VAL A 91 14.23 17.63 8.27
N TYR A 92 14.01 16.41 8.76
CA TYR A 92 12.74 15.70 8.44
C TYR A 92 12.00 15.04 9.61
N GLN A 93 12.18 15.50 10.85
CA GLN A 93 11.25 15.16 11.94
C GLN A 93 10.11 16.19 12.10
N THR A 94 10.14 17.32 11.39
CA THR A 94 9.24 18.45 11.64
C THR A 94 7.98 18.48 10.77
N VAL A 95 7.95 17.77 9.64
CA VAL A 95 6.83 17.85 8.67
C VAL A 95 5.67 16.90 8.94
N VAL A 96 5.89 15.77 9.64
CA VAL A 96 4.81 14.81 9.95
C VAL A 96 4.13 15.11 11.30
N ALA A 97 4.82 15.79 12.23
CA ALA A 97 4.26 16.14 13.53
C ALA A 97 3.40 17.43 13.54
N LYS A 98 3.36 18.20 12.44
CA LYS A 98 2.63 19.48 12.36
C LYS A 98 1.33 19.45 11.56
N SER A 99 0.90 18.28 11.07
CA SER A 99 -0.38 18.11 10.35
C SER A 99 -1.49 17.49 11.20
N LYS A 100 -1.26 17.36 12.51
CA LYS A 100 -2.28 17.02 13.51
C LYS A 100 -2.31 18.07 14.63
N LEU A 101 -2.66 19.31 14.28
CA LEU A 101 -3.24 20.31 15.16
C LEU A 101 -4.18 21.18 14.32
#